data_AF-A0A1V4U147-F1
#
_entry.id   AF-A0A1V4U147-F1
#
_cell.length_a   1.000
_cell.length_b   1.000
_cell.length_c   1.000
_cell.angle_alpha   90.00
_cell.angle_beta   90.00
_cell.angle_gamma   90.00
#
_symmetry.space_group_name_H-M   'P 1'
#
loop_
_entity.id
_entity.type
_entity.pdbx_description
1 polymer ?
#
loop_
_entity_poly.entity_id
_entity_poly.type
_entity_poly.pdbx_seq_one_letter_code
_entity_poly.pdbx_strand_id
1 'polypeptide(L)'
;MDTRFCARYKGDGSPPSNRFCRTCQSEACRALWEKVIALSRSHDGMPVRLPPTRAVMLPHDANPWMVKIRVNVTWTLPKEDFLHYVATGNAGMGRKGDRQNPAASPSMTRQEPYVQAIVDAIGGWEIQEIRRAREVQRGT
;
A
#
# COMPACT_ATOMS: atom_id res chain seq x y z
N MET A 1 10.70 -9.18 -7.91
CA MET A 1 10.25 -8.48 -9.14
C MET A 1 11.42 -7.64 -9.62
N ASP A 2 11.77 -7.66 -10.91
CA ASP A 2 12.94 -6.94 -11.43
C ASP A 2 12.67 -5.43 -11.46
N THR A 3 13.27 -4.70 -10.52
CA THR A 3 13.14 -3.24 -10.42
C THR A 3 13.86 -2.49 -11.55
N ARG A 4 14.79 -3.14 -12.27
CA ARG A 4 15.48 -2.54 -13.42
C ARG A 4 14.55 -2.35 -14.62
N PHE A 5 13.52 -3.19 -14.73
CA PHE A 5 12.47 -3.04 -15.74
C PHE A 5 11.80 -1.65 -15.69
N CYS A 6 11.66 -1.09 -14.49
CA CYS A 6 11.02 0.20 -14.26
C CYS A 6 11.91 1.41 -14.48
N ALA A 7 13.22 1.23 -14.54
CA ALA A 7 14.14 2.27 -15.01
C ALA A 7 13.93 2.57 -16.50
N ARG A 8 13.52 1.56 -17.29
CA ARG A 8 13.35 1.67 -18.75
C ARG A 8 11.89 1.83 -19.19
N TYR A 9 10.94 1.29 -18.44
CA TYR A 9 9.51 1.34 -18.75
C TYR A 9 8.73 1.90 -17.56
N LYS A 10 8.77 3.22 -17.38
CA LYS A 10 7.96 3.92 -16.36
C LYS A 10 6.48 3.67 -16.62
N GLY A 11 5.72 3.37 -15.57
CA GLY A 11 4.28 3.17 -15.64
C GLY A 11 3.66 3.47 -14.30
N ASP A 12 2.44 3.99 -14.32
CA ASP A 12 1.65 4.32 -13.13
C ASP A 12 1.05 3.08 -12.43
N GLY A 13 1.34 1.88 -12.95
CA GLY A 13 0.77 0.64 -12.43
C GLY A 13 -0.59 0.27 -13.03
N SER A 14 -1.10 1.04 -14.01
CA SER A 14 -2.39 0.88 -14.69
C SER A 14 -2.23 0.60 -16.19
N PRO A 15 -2.82 -0.48 -16.75
CA PRO A 15 -2.82 -0.72 -18.19
C PRO A 15 -3.41 0.47 -18.96
N PRO A 16 -2.82 0.84 -20.12
CA PRO A 16 -1.78 0.13 -20.87
C PRO A 16 -0.35 0.32 -20.33
N SER A 17 -0.15 1.10 -19.27
CA SER A 17 1.14 1.32 -18.64
C SER A 17 1.67 0.07 -17.92
N ASN A 18 2.96 0.11 -17.59
CA ASN A 18 3.65 -0.97 -16.93
C ASN A 18 3.13 -1.20 -15.49
N ARG A 19 2.39 -2.30 -15.31
CA ARG A 19 1.81 -2.70 -14.01
C ARG A 19 2.82 -2.89 -12.88
N PHE A 20 4.09 -3.09 -13.22
CA PHE A 20 5.15 -3.44 -12.27
C PHE A 20 5.95 -2.22 -11.78
N CYS A 21 5.65 -1.02 -12.27
CA CYS A 21 6.42 0.19 -11.97
C CYS A 21 5.80 1.10 -10.94
N ARG A 22 5.23 0.47 -9.92
CA ARG A 22 4.73 1.10 -8.69
C ARG A 22 5.84 1.40 -7.68
N THR A 23 7.10 1.15 -8.04
CA THR A 23 8.24 1.19 -7.13
C THR A 23 8.67 2.62 -6.86
N CYS A 24 8.45 3.09 -5.64
CA CYS A 24 9.04 4.34 -5.17
C CYS A 24 10.33 4.04 -4.38
N GLN A 25 11.47 4.46 -4.93
CA GLN A 25 12.80 4.25 -4.33
C GLN A 25 13.31 5.48 -3.55
N SER A 26 12.51 6.53 -3.43
CA SER A 26 12.90 7.73 -2.70
C SER A 26 12.93 7.50 -1.19
N GLU A 27 13.73 8.31 -0.51
CA GLU A 27 13.78 8.31 0.95
C GLU A 27 12.42 8.67 1.57
N ALA A 28 11.65 9.57 0.95
CA ALA A 28 10.30 9.92 1.41
C ALA A 28 9.37 8.71 1.44
N CYS A 29 9.39 7.88 0.38
CA CYS A 29 8.58 6.67 0.32
C CYS A 29 9.06 5.59 1.30
N ARG A 30 10.37 5.52 1.57
CA ARG A 30 10.92 4.63 2.61
C ARG A 30 10.47 5.09 3.99
N ALA A 31 10.58 6.37 4.31
CA ALA A 31 10.18 6.94 5.60
C ALA A 31 8.68 6.74 5.89
N LEU A 32 7.82 6.92 4.87
CA LEU A 32 6.41 6.60 5.01
C LEU A 32 6.17 5.11 5.32
N TRP A 33 6.89 4.22 4.62
CA TRP A 33 6.78 2.78 4.87
C TRP A 33 7.30 2.37 6.25
N GLU A 34 8.34 3.03 6.75
CA GLU A 34 8.85 2.81 8.11
C GLU A 34 7.79 3.09 9.18
N LYS A 35 6.90 4.08 8.98
CA LYS A 35 5.75 4.27 9.87
C LYS A 35 4.78 3.10 9.86
N VAL A 36 4.54 2.51 8.69
CA VAL A 36 3.66 1.33 8.57
C VAL A 36 4.28 0.13 9.30
N ILE A 37 5.60 -0.07 9.16
CA ILE A 37 6.32 -1.09 9.91
C ILE A 37 6.24 -0.83 11.41
N ALA A 38 6.51 0.42 11.85
CA ALA A 38 6.44 0.80 13.25
C ALA A 38 5.03 0.56 13.82
N LEU A 39 3.98 0.91 13.07
CA LEU A 39 2.60 0.61 13.43
C LEU A 39 2.41 -0.90 13.60
N SER A 40 2.87 -1.73 12.66
CA SER A 40 2.73 -3.20 12.77
C SER A 40 3.42 -3.81 14.00
N ARG A 41 4.40 -3.10 14.58
CA ARG A 41 5.16 -3.53 15.77
C ARG A 41 4.77 -2.78 17.04
N SER A 42 3.86 -1.81 16.97
CA SER A 42 3.52 -0.89 18.06
C SER A 42 2.88 -1.55 19.29
N HIS A 43 2.43 -2.80 19.16
CA HIS A 43 1.78 -3.55 20.22
C HIS A 43 2.61 -4.79 20.62
N ASP A 44 3.92 -4.63 20.78
CA ASP A 44 4.86 -5.69 21.19
C ASP A 44 4.77 -6.96 20.31
N GLY A 45 4.58 -6.77 19.00
CA GLY A 45 4.38 -7.86 18.04
C GLY A 45 2.99 -8.52 18.06
N MET A 46 2.10 -8.09 18.95
CA MET A 46 0.69 -8.48 18.93
C MET A 46 -0.06 -7.81 17.78
N PRO A 47 -1.16 -8.42 17.31
CA PRO A 47 -1.93 -7.85 16.21
C PRO A 47 -2.50 -6.47 16.55
N VAL A 48 -2.31 -5.51 15.64
CA VAL A 48 -2.84 -4.14 15.75
C VAL A 48 -4.18 -4.08 15.04
N ARG A 49 -5.23 -3.62 15.73
CA ARG A 49 -6.55 -3.46 15.11
C ARG A 49 -6.54 -2.31 14.11
N LEU A 50 -7.27 -2.46 13.01
CA LEU A 50 -7.43 -1.43 11.97
C LEU A 50 -8.90 -0.96 11.87
N PRO A 51 -9.40 -0.14 12.82
CA PRO A 51 -10.75 0.43 12.72
C PRO A 51 -10.92 1.30 11.45
N PRO A 52 -12.13 1.40 10.88
CA PRO A 52 -13.38 0.75 11.30
C PRO A 52 -13.51 -0.71 10.81
N THR A 53 -12.45 -1.26 10.22
CA THR A 53 -12.49 -2.63 9.69
C THR A 53 -12.38 -3.66 10.82
N ARG A 54 -12.71 -4.92 10.51
CA ARG A 54 -12.47 -6.07 11.39
C ARG A 54 -11.05 -6.64 11.25
N ALA A 55 -10.18 -6.01 10.46
CA ALA A 55 -8.85 -6.51 10.21
C ALA A 55 -7.90 -6.20 11.37
N VAL A 56 -6.89 -7.05 11.48
CA VAL A 56 -5.69 -6.80 12.28
C VAL A 56 -4.47 -6.82 11.40
N MET A 57 -3.49 -5.99 11.73
CA MET A 57 -2.18 -5.95 11.10
C MET A 57 -1.14 -6.64 11.98
N LEU A 58 -0.24 -7.39 11.36
CA LEU A 58 0.89 -8.04 12.00
C LEU A 58 2.18 -7.75 11.21
N PRO A 59 3.35 -7.79 11.86
CA PRO A 59 4.62 -7.65 11.15
C PRO A 59 4.89 -8.86 10.23
N HIS A 60 5.71 -8.64 9.21
CA HIS A 60 6.23 -9.70 8.35
C HIS A 60 7.74 -9.88 8.57
N ASP A 61 8.12 -10.69 9.57
CA ASP A 61 9.52 -10.75 10.04
C ASP A 61 10.53 -11.18 8.97
N ALA A 62 10.12 -12.02 8.01
CA ALA A 62 11.01 -12.45 6.93
C ALA A 62 11.18 -11.40 5.81
N ASN A 63 10.32 -10.37 5.74
CA ASN A 63 10.37 -9.38 4.66
C ASN A 63 9.79 -8.03 5.15
N PRO A 64 10.65 -7.04 5.46
CA PRO A 64 10.19 -5.75 5.97
C PRO A 64 9.45 -4.91 4.93
N TRP A 65 9.47 -5.30 3.64
CA TRP A 65 8.74 -4.62 2.57
C TRP A 65 7.29 -5.08 2.43
N MET A 66 6.81 -5.90 3.37
CA MET A 66 5.43 -6.37 3.45
C MET A 66 4.92 -6.29 4.89
N VAL A 67 3.62 -6.15 5.05
CA VAL A 67 2.91 -6.40 6.32
C VAL A 67 1.86 -7.47 6.11
N LYS A 68 1.48 -8.17 7.18
CA LYS A 68 0.40 -9.16 7.14
C LYS A 68 -0.89 -8.51 7.59
N ILE A 69 -1.96 -8.74 6.84
CA ILE A 69 -3.31 -8.31 7.20
C ILE A 69 -4.16 -9.57 7.39
N ARG A 70 -4.90 -9.63 8.49
CA ARG A 70 -5.73 -10.78 8.85
C ARG A 70 -7.14 -10.34 9.20
N VAL A 71 -8.13 -10.97 8.56
CA VAL A 71 -9.55 -10.87 8.95
C VAL A 71 -10.01 -12.27 9.37
N ASN A 72 -10.37 -13.10 8.38
CA ASN A 72 -10.59 -14.54 8.56
C ASN A 72 -9.39 -15.35 8.02
N VAL A 73 -8.77 -14.83 6.97
CA VAL A 73 -7.55 -15.36 6.36
C VAL A 73 -6.45 -14.32 6.44
N THR A 74 -5.20 -14.76 6.44
CA THR A 74 -4.03 -13.89 6.42
C THR A 74 -3.56 -13.70 4.98
N TRP A 75 -3.33 -12.46 4.59
CA TRP A 75 -2.72 -12.08 3.32
C TRP A 75 -1.66 -11.00 3.54
N THR A 76 -0.85 -10.72 2.53
CA THR A 76 0.24 -9.74 2.62
C THR A 76 -0.07 -8.48 1.83
N LEU A 77 0.20 -7.32 2.43
CA LEU A 77 0.18 -6.02 1.77
C LEU A 77 1.63 -5.60 1.49
N PRO A 78 2.05 -5.55 0.21
CA PRO A 78 3.35 -5.02 -0.18
C PRO A 78 3.42 -3.50 -0.02
N LYS A 79 4.63 -2.99 0.25
CA LYS A 79 4.92 -1.55 0.26
C LYS A 79 4.43 -0.86 -1.00
N GLU A 80 4.70 -1.45 -2.15
CA GLU A 80 4.41 -0.83 -3.45
C GLU A 80 2.90 -0.66 -3.69
N ASP A 81 2.07 -1.57 -3.19
CA ASP A 81 0.61 -1.47 -3.31
C ASP A 81 0.05 -0.41 -2.34
N PHE A 82 0.61 -0.33 -1.12
CA PHE A 82 0.30 0.76 -0.18
C PHE A 82 0.65 2.13 -0.77
N LEU A 83 1.88 2.28 -1.29
CA LEU A 83 2.34 3.54 -1.87
C LEU A 83 1.58 3.91 -3.15
N HIS A 84 1.16 2.93 -3.94
CA HIS A 84 0.29 3.17 -5.09
C HIS A 84 -1.06 3.74 -4.64
N TYR A 85 -1.69 3.15 -3.63
CA TYR A 85 -2.92 3.68 -3.06
C TYR A 85 -2.76 5.11 -2.53
N VAL A 86 -1.65 5.40 -1.84
CA VAL A 86 -1.35 6.76 -1.36
C VAL A 86 -1.24 7.77 -2.51
N ALA A 87 -0.69 7.35 -3.66
CA ALA A 87 -0.55 8.23 -4.83
C ALA A 87 -1.90 8.51 -5.50
N THR A 88 -2.72 7.47 -5.71
CA THR A 88 -3.89 7.49 -6.61
C THR A 88 -5.23 7.55 -5.88
N GLY A 89 -5.26 7.27 -4.59
CA GLY A 89 -6.48 7.05 -3.80
C GLY A 89 -7.18 5.71 -4.09
N ASN A 90 -6.62 4.88 -4.97
CA ASN A 90 -7.23 3.61 -5.40
C ASN A 90 -6.15 2.53 -5.48
N ALA A 91 -6.46 1.31 -5.03
CA ALA A 91 -5.51 0.21 -5.13
C ALA A 91 -5.36 -0.24 -6.60
N GLY A 92 -6.35 0.04 -7.45
CA GLY A 92 -6.33 -0.28 -8.88
C GLY A 92 -6.18 -1.78 -9.15
N MET A 93 -6.52 -2.61 -8.17
CA MET A 93 -6.25 -4.04 -8.16
C MET A 93 -7.40 -4.87 -8.70
N GLY A 94 -8.48 -4.27 -9.23
CA GLY A 94 -9.64 -4.98 -9.79
C GLY A 94 -9.32 -5.98 -10.92
N ARG A 95 -10.34 -6.80 -11.26
CA ARG A 95 -10.27 -7.82 -12.33
C ARG A 95 -9.70 -7.21 -13.62
N LYS A 96 -8.84 -7.95 -14.33
CA LYS A 96 -8.24 -7.50 -15.60
C LYS A 96 -9.38 -7.14 -16.59
N GLY A 97 -9.57 -5.84 -16.85
CA GLY A 97 -10.65 -5.31 -17.69
C GLY A 97 -11.71 -4.45 -16.98
N ASP A 98 -11.78 -4.50 -15.64
CA ASP A 98 -12.87 -3.84 -14.88
C ASP A 98 -12.32 -3.07 -13.65
N ARG A 99 -11.11 -2.53 -13.79
CA ARG A 99 -10.35 -1.91 -12.68
C ARG A 99 -10.89 -0.55 -12.22
N GLN A 100 -11.64 0.11 -13.09
CA GLN A 100 -12.26 1.41 -12.81
C GLN A 100 -13.67 1.25 -12.24
N ASN A 101 -14.21 0.03 -12.25
CA ASN A 101 -15.54 -0.25 -11.74
C ASN A 101 -15.45 -0.56 -10.23
N PRO A 102 -15.94 0.34 -9.36
CA PRO A 102 -15.93 0.12 -7.92
C PRO A 102 -16.80 -1.07 -7.48
N ALA A 103 -17.69 -1.57 -8.35
CA ALA A 103 -18.53 -2.74 -8.11
C ALA A 103 -17.89 -4.07 -8.58
N ALA A 104 -16.71 -4.04 -9.22
CA ALA A 104 -16.02 -5.23 -9.71
C ALA A 104 -15.56 -6.15 -8.57
N SER A 105 -15.48 -7.46 -8.86
CA SER A 105 -15.44 -8.53 -7.86
C SER A 105 -14.47 -8.29 -6.69
N PRO A 106 -14.93 -8.48 -5.44
CA PRO A 106 -14.32 -7.85 -4.28
C PRO A 106 -12.98 -8.45 -3.87
N SER A 107 -12.57 -9.62 -4.38
CA SER A 107 -11.35 -10.29 -3.89
C SER A 107 -10.07 -9.49 -4.14
N MET A 108 -10.07 -8.54 -5.10
CA MET A 108 -8.92 -7.68 -5.35
C MET A 108 -9.15 -6.18 -5.06
N THR A 109 -10.40 -5.70 -4.93
CA THR A 109 -10.75 -4.35 -4.45
C THR A 109 -10.92 -4.26 -2.93
N ARG A 110 -11.01 -5.41 -2.22
CA ARG A 110 -11.13 -5.48 -0.75
C ARG A 110 -9.96 -4.90 0.03
N GLN A 111 -8.84 -4.54 -0.61
CA GLN A 111 -7.69 -4.03 0.13
C GLN A 111 -7.83 -2.56 0.54
N GLU A 112 -8.57 -1.76 -0.23
CA GLU A 112 -8.68 -0.31 -0.03
C GLU A 112 -9.16 0.08 1.37
N PRO A 113 -10.22 -0.54 1.94
CA PRO A 113 -10.64 -0.23 3.31
C PRO A 113 -9.54 -0.48 4.35
N TYR A 114 -8.70 -1.49 4.14
CA TYR A 114 -7.60 -1.81 5.06
C TYR A 114 -6.44 -0.85 4.88
N VAL A 115 -6.12 -0.46 3.64
CA VAL A 115 -5.08 0.53 3.37
C VAL A 115 -5.49 1.90 3.91
N GLN A 116 -6.75 2.30 3.73
CA GLN A 116 -7.30 3.53 4.32
C GLN A 116 -7.21 3.48 5.85
N ALA A 117 -7.59 2.36 6.47
CA ALA A 117 -7.47 2.21 7.93
C ALA A 117 -6.01 2.27 8.42
N ILE A 118 -5.04 1.80 7.63
CA ILE A 118 -3.61 1.97 7.94
C ILE A 118 -3.22 3.45 7.83
N VAL A 119 -3.65 4.16 6.79
CA VAL A 119 -3.41 5.61 6.62
C VAL A 119 -3.94 6.36 7.84
N ASP A 120 -5.16 6.07 8.27
CA ASP A 120 -5.77 6.70 9.44
C ASP A 120 -4.98 6.37 10.71
N ALA A 121 -4.57 5.11 10.89
CA ALA A 121 -3.82 4.66 12.05
C ALA A 121 -2.40 5.24 12.16
N ILE A 122 -1.74 5.58 11.05
CA ILE A 122 -0.42 6.24 11.07
C ILE A 122 -0.51 7.77 11.23
N GLY A 123 -1.72 8.33 11.33
CA GLY A 123 -1.97 9.76 11.57
C GLY A 123 -2.80 10.47 10.50
N GLY A 124 -3.33 9.75 9.50
CA GLY A 124 -4.18 10.27 8.45
C GLY A 124 -3.43 10.90 7.27
N TRP A 125 -4.18 11.34 6.27
CA TRP A 125 -3.66 11.86 4.99
C TRP A 125 -2.77 13.11 5.09
N GLU A 126 -2.88 13.85 6.19
CA GLU A 126 -2.23 15.15 6.36
C GLU A 126 -0.84 15.07 7.01
N ILE A 127 -0.37 13.87 7.37
CA ILE A 127 0.99 13.71 7.90
C ILE A 127 2.04 14.06 6.84
N GLN A 128 3.18 14.58 7.30
CA GLN A 128 4.26 15.07 6.43
C GLN A 128 4.81 13.96 5.52
N GLU A 129 4.89 12.73 6.00
CA GLU A 129 5.45 11.60 5.25
C GLU A 129 4.56 11.19 4.07
N ILE A 130 3.23 11.28 4.23
CA ILE A 130 2.29 11.06 3.12
C ILE A 130 2.41 12.18 2.10
N ARG A 131 2.43 13.44 2.55
CA ARG A 131 2.57 14.60 1.65
C ARG A 131 3.84 14.52 0.82
N ARG A 132 4.99 14.30 1.46
CA ARG A 132 6.30 14.15 0.79
C ARG A 132 6.34 12.96 -0.16
N ALA A 133 5.77 11.81 0.22
CA ALA A 133 5.70 10.66 -0.68
C ALA A 133 4.88 10.99 -1.93
N ARG A 134 3.75 11.69 -1.79
CA ARG A 134 2.90 12.10 -2.92
C ARG A 134 3.57 13.12 -3.82
N GLU A 135 4.29 14.10 -3.27
CA GLU A 135 5.09 15.08 -4.04
C GLU A 135 6.10 14.36 -4.95
N VAL A 136 6.91 13.47 -4.35
CA VAL A 136 7.90 12.69 -5.10
C VAL A 136 7.25 11.80 -6.17
N GLN A 137 6.10 11.18 -5.85
CA GLN A 137 5.36 10.36 -6.82
C GLN A 137 4.74 11.17 -7.95
N ARG A 138 4.44 12.45 -7.73
CA ARG A 138 3.97 13.39 -8.77
C ARG A 138 5.14 13.97 -9.58
N GLY A 139 6.38 13.72 -9.19
CA GLY A 139 7.57 14.28 -9.84
C GLY A 139 7.76 15.77 -9.53
N THR A 140 7.26 16.23 -8.40
CA THR A 140 7.44 17.59 -7.86
C THR A 140 8.45 17.54 -6.71
#